data_AF-A0A537HQX8-F1
#
_entry.id   AF-A0A537HQX8-F1
#
_cell.length_a   1.000
_cell.length_b   1.000
_cell.length_c   1.000
_cell.angle_alpha   90.00
_cell.angle_beta   90.00
_cell.angle_gamma   90.00
#
_symmetry.space_group_name_H-M   'P 1'
#
loop_
_entity.id
_entity.type
_entity.pdbx_description
1 polymer ?
#
loop_
_entity_poly.entity_id
_entity_poly.type
_entity_poly.pdbx_seq_one_letter_code
_entity_poly.pdbx_strand_id
1 'polypeptide(L)'
;MIKHKALTAMEEQTNMQLDQIRKQIELLALQAQEIQKRKDLSLMIYDSKISFKPNIGQTYYVYQKKDDTYTLSLVAPREWGANGPFKKFISAVKLLADHTWMEL
;
A
#
# COMPACT_ATOMS: atom_id res chain seq x y z
N MET A 1 15.70 26.51 -44.93
CA MET A 1 15.65 25.07 -44.57
C MET A 1 16.28 24.74 -43.21
N ILE A 2 17.51 25.19 -42.89
CA ILE A 2 18.19 24.82 -41.63
C ILE A 2 17.45 25.32 -40.37
N LYS A 3 16.98 26.58 -40.36
CA LYS A 3 16.20 27.14 -39.22
C LYS A 3 14.92 26.36 -38.91
N HIS A 4 14.21 25.90 -39.93
CA HIS A 4 12.96 25.16 -39.76
C HIS A 4 13.23 23.77 -39.15
N LYS A 5 14.26 23.06 -39.63
CA LYS A 5 14.68 21.78 -39.04
C LYS A 5 15.16 21.91 -37.59
N ALA A 6 15.90 22.98 -37.27
CA ALA A 6 16.36 23.25 -35.91
C ALA A 6 15.19 23.56 -34.95
N LEU A 7 14.18 24.30 -35.42
CA LEU A 7 12.98 24.60 -34.63
C LEU A 7 12.16 23.34 -34.35
N THR A 8 11.91 22.50 -35.36
CA THR A 8 11.19 21.24 -35.18
C THR A 8 11.92 20.29 -34.22
N ALA A 9 13.25 20.17 -34.34
CA ALA A 9 14.04 19.34 -33.41
C ALA A 9 13.97 19.85 -31.96
N MET A 10 13.94 21.18 -31.77
CA MET A 10 13.77 21.79 -30.45
C MET A 10 12.36 21.53 -29.87
N GLU A 11 11.32 21.63 -30.69
CA GLU A 11 9.93 21.32 -30.29
C GLU A 11 9.78 19.84 -29.91
N GLU A 12 10.32 18.93 -30.71
CA GLU A 12 10.34 17.49 -30.42
C GLU A 12 11.05 17.21 -29.08
N GLN A 13 12.23 17.79 -28.88
CA GLN A 13 12.98 17.65 -27.62
C GLN A 13 12.19 18.18 -26.42
N THR A 14 11.56 19.34 -26.57
CA THR A 14 10.74 19.95 -25.51
C THR A 14 9.56 19.04 -25.16
N ASN A 15 8.87 18.49 -26.15
CA ASN A 15 7.76 17.58 -25.95
C ASN A 15 8.20 16.29 -25.22
N MET A 16 9.37 15.74 -25.58
CA MET A 16 9.93 14.58 -24.86
C MET A 16 10.23 14.89 -23.39
N GLN A 17 10.81 16.06 -23.10
CA GLN A 17 11.11 16.47 -21.73
C GLN A 17 9.84 16.68 -20.91
N LEU A 18 8.80 17.29 -21.50
CA LEU A 18 7.51 17.47 -20.84
C LEU A 18 6.83 16.12 -20.55
N ASP A 19 6.90 15.15 -21.46
CA ASP A 19 6.38 13.79 -21.21
C ASP A 19 7.14 13.07 -20.09
N GLN A 20 8.47 13.25 -20.00
CA GLN A 20 9.26 12.72 -18.89
C GLN A 20 8.84 13.33 -17.55
N ILE A 21 8.66 14.65 -17.48
CA ILE A 21 8.20 15.34 -16.26
C ILE A 21 6.82 14.81 -15.86
N ARG A 22 5.88 14.66 -16.81
CA ARG A 22 4.55 14.10 -16.54
C ARG A 22 4.64 12.71 -15.89
N LYS A 23 5.44 11.81 -16.46
CA LYS A 23 5.66 10.45 -15.92
C LYS A 23 6.24 10.48 -14.50
N GLN A 24 7.16 11.40 -14.22
CA GLN A 24 7.71 11.56 -12.87
C GLN A 24 6.65 12.04 -11.87
N ILE A 25 5.80 12.99 -12.26
CA ILE A 25 4.70 13.45 -11.41
C ILE A 25 3.70 12.32 -11.14
N GLU A 26 3.36 11.52 -12.15
CA GLU A 26 2.49 10.36 -11.98
C GLU A 26 3.08 9.33 -11.00
N LEU A 27 4.38 9.05 -11.12
CA LEU A 27 5.08 8.18 -10.19
C LEU A 27 5.05 8.74 -8.75
N LEU A 28 5.32 10.04 -8.58
CA LEU A 28 5.27 10.69 -7.27
C LEU A 28 3.86 10.64 -6.65
N ALA A 29 2.82 10.83 -7.46
CA ALA A 29 1.45 10.72 -7.01
C ALA A 29 1.12 9.31 -6.52
N LEU A 30 1.56 8.26 -7.24
CA LEU A 30 1.42 6.87 -6.82
C LEU A 30 2.16 6.60 -5.51
N GLN A 31 3.41 7.05 -5.38
CA GLN A 31 4.20 6.89 -4.16
C GLN A 31 3.54 7.58 -2.96
N ALA A 32 2.99 8.79 -3.14
CA ALA A 32 2.26 9.49 -2.09
C ALA A 32 1.00 8.72 -1.64
N GLN A 33 0.25 8.12 -2.58
CA GLN A 33 -0.90 7.27 -2.26
C GLN A 33 -0.49 6.02 -1.46
N GLU A 34 0.62 5.37 -1.82
CA GLU A 34 1.12 4.20 -1.07
C GLU A 34 1.54 4.56 0.36
N ILE A 35 2.20 5.71 0.55
CA ILE A 35 2.55 6.22 1.88
C ILE A 35 1.29 6.47 2.71
N GLN A 36 0.27 7.10 2.13
CA GLN A 36 -0.99 7.37 2.82
C GLN A 36 -1.71 6.07 3.21
N LYS A 37 -1.83 5.11 2.28
CA LYS A 37 -2.41 3.78 2.57
C LYS A 37 -1.68 3.07 3.71
N ARG A 38 -0.35 3.10 3.72
CA ARG A 38 0.47 2.51 4.80
C ARG A 38 0.22 3.17 6.16
N LYS A 39 0.08 4.49 6.19
CA LYS A 39 -0.27 5.24 7.40
C LYS A 39 -1.64 4.80 7.92
N ASP A 40 -2.65 4.78 7.05
CA ASP A 40 -4.03 4.44 7.43
C ASP A 40 -4.15 2.99 7.89
N LEU A 41 -3.48 2.06 7.21
CA LEU A 41 -3.38 0.66 7.62
C LEU A 41 -2.73 0.52 9.00
N SER A 42 -1.62 1.23 9.21
CA SER A 42 -0.90 1.17 10.49
C SER A 42 -1.76 1.73 11.63
N LEU A 43 -2.45 2.85 11.43
CA LEU A 43 -3.39 3.42 12.40
C LEU A 43 -4.50 2.44 12.74
N MET A 44 -5.16 1.86 11.72
CA MET A 44 -6.22 0.86 11.93
C MET A 44 -5.71 -0.34 12.75
N ILE A 45 -4.50 -0.82 12.49
CA ILE A 45 -3.91 -1.95 13.22
C ILE A 45 -3.56 -1.56 14.66
N TYR A 46 -3.00 -0.37 14.90
CA TYR A 46 -2.70 0.12 16.24
C TYR A 46 -3.96 0.35 17.08
N ASP A 47 -5.05 0.81 16.45
CA ASP A 47 -6.36 0.97 17.10
C ASP A 47 -7.07 -0.37 17.32
N SER A 48 -6.64 -1.44 16.63
CA SER A 48 -7.18 -2.78 16.78
C SER A 48 -6.74 -3.45 18.08
N LYS A 49 -7.54 -4.38 18.61
CA LYS A 49 -7.13 -5.18 19.77
C LYS A 49 -6.09 -6.22 19.33
N ILE A 50 -4.81 -5.97 19.62
CA ILE A 50 -3.74 -6.95 19.44
C ILE A 50 -3.49 -7.69 20.75
N SER A 51 -3.69 -9.02 20.76
CA SER A 51 -3.52 -9.87 21.95
C SER A 51 -2.11 -10.43 22.12
N PHE A 52 -1.18 -10.08 21.23
CA PHE A 52 0.20 -10.57 21.20
C PHE A 52 1.17 -9.47 20.75
N LYS A 53 2.47 -9.68 20.94
CA LYS A 53 3.52 -8.79 20.42
C LYS A 53 3.90 -9.22 19.00
N PRO A 54 3.65 -8.41 17.96
CA PRO A 54 4.07 -8.76 16.61
C PRO A 54 5.59 -8.66 16.43
N ASN A 55 6.13 -9.48 15.53
CA ASN A 55 7.54 -9.54 15.19
C ASN A 55 7.77 -9.00 13.78
N ILE A 56 8.86 -8.26 13.62
CA ILE A 56 9.30 -7.75 12.32
C ILE A 56 9.49 -8.91 11.35
N GLY A 57 9.03 -8.72 10.11
CA GLY A 57 9.17 -9.68 9.03
C GLY A 57 8.15 -10.82 9.04
N GLN A 58 7.28 -10.91 10.05
CA GLN A 58 6.21 -11.91 10.09
C GLN A 58 4.94 -11.40 9.40
N THR A 59 4.23 -12.35 8.78
CA THR A 59 2.91 -12.12 8.17
C THR A 59 1.82 -12.40 9.19
N TYR A 60 0.81 -11.56 9.18
CA TYR A 60 -0.38 -11.63 10.00
C TYR A 60 -1.62 -11.38 9.14
N TYR A 61 -2.78 -11.62 9.71
CA TYR A 61 -4.06 -11.53 9.03
C TYR A 61 -5.01 -10.63 9.82
N VAL A 62 -5.49 -9.58 9.16
CA VAL A 62 -6.44 -8.62 9.74
C VAL A 62 -7.87 -9.13 9.50
N TYR A 63 -8.65 -9.16 10.57
CA TYR A 63 -10.05 -9.56 10.52
C TYR A 63 -10.96 -8.52 11.14
N GLN A 64 -12.18 -8.44 10.61
CA GLN A 64 -13.27 -7.74 11.26
C GLN A 64 -14.05 -8.73 12.14
N LYS A 65 -14.20 -8.38 13.42
CA LYS A 65 -15.02 -9.11 14.38
C LYS A 65 -16.51 -8.83 14.14
N LYS A 66 -17.37 -9.60 14.82
CA LYS A 66 -18.84 -9.44 14.71
C LYS A 66 -19.34 -8.11 15.30
N ASP A 67 -18.57 -7.50 16.21
CA ASP A 67 -18.81 -6.18 16.80
C ASP A 67 -18.22 -5.02 15.96
N ASP A 68 -17.89 -5.29 14.69
CA ASP A 68 -17.26 -4.37 13.73
C ASP A 68 -15.86 -3.85 14.10
N THR A 69 -15.28 -4.29 15.21
CA THR A 69 -13.89 -3.98 15.56
C THR A 69 -12.90 -4.82 14.75
N TYR A 70 -11.68 -4.32 14.60
CA TYR A 70 -10.60 -5.04 13.91
C TYR A 70 -9.71 -5.80 14.90
N THR A 71 -9.03 -6.83 14.41
CA THR A 71 -8.05 -7.61 15.18
C THR A 71 -6.98 -8.19 14.28
N LEU A 72 -5.78 -8.33 14.82
CA LEU A 72 -4.71 -9.11 14.20
C LEU A 72 -4.80 -10.59 14.60
N SER A 73 -4.43 -11.49 13.69
CA SER A 73 -4.36 -12.92 13.89
C SER A 73 -3.13 -13.51 13.21
N LEU A 74 -2.57 -14.58 13.79
CA LEU A 74 -1.53 -15.42 13.18
C LEU A 74 -2.11 -16.46 12.22
N VAL A 75 -3.40 -16.77 12.35
CA VAL A 75 -4.09 -17.82 11.58
C VAL A 75 -4.69 -17.21 10.31
N ALA A 76 -4.38 -17.81 9.16
CA ALA A 76 -4.82 -17.40 7.84
C ALA A 76 -6.30 -17.74 7.58
N PRO A 77 -6.97 -17.06 6.62
CA PRO A 77 -8.39 -17.28 6.33
C PRO A 77 -8.74 -18.73 6.02
N ARG A 78 -7.84 -19.41 5.28
CA ARG A 78 -7.98 -20.82 4.88
C ARG A 78 -7.86 -21.81 6.05
N GLU A 79 -7.25 -21.40 7.16
CA GLU A 79 -6.97 -22.28 8.31
C GLU A 79 -8.14 -22.31 9.31
N TRP A 80 -9.08 -21.36 9.22
CA TRP A 80 -10.26 -21.30 10.10
C TRP A 80 -11.35 -22.31 9.75
N GLY A 81 -11.30 -22.94 8.58
CA GLY A 81 -12.38 -23.78 8.07
C GLY A 81 -13.64 -22.97 7.72
N ALA A 82 -14.77 -23.66 7.54
CA ALA A 82 -16.02 -23.06 7.03
C ALA A 82 -16.66 -22.02 7.98
N ASN A 83 -16.41 -22.11 9.28
CA ASN A 83 -17.04 -21.27 10.31
C ASN A 83 -16.00 -20.58 11.19
N GLY A 84 -15.15 -19.76 10.59
CA GLY A 84 -14.21 -18.92 11.32
C GLY A 84 -14.90 -17.98 12.32
N PRO A 85 -14.19 -17.49 13.35
CA PRO A 85 -14.78 -16.67 14.41
C PRO A 85 -15.11 -15.23 13.96
N PHE A 86 -14.65 -14.84 12.79
CA PHE A 86 -14.67 -13.46 12.30
C PHE A 86 -15.78 -13.23 11.26
N LYS A 87 -16.27 -11.98 11.22
CA LYS A 87 -17.27 -11.54 10.25
C LYS A 87 -16.68 -11.54 8.83
N LYS A 88 -15.44 -11.05 8.69
CA LYS A 88 -14.79 -10.90 7.39
C LYS A 88 -13.26 -10.87 7.52
N PHE A 89 -12.58 -11.46 6.53
CA PHE A 89 -11.16 -11.23 6.30
C PHE A 89 -10.92 -9.90 5.57
N ILE A 90 -10.00 -9.10 6.09
CA ILE A 90 -9.70 -7.77 5.54
C ILE A 90 -8.48 -7.85 4.63
N SER A 91 -7.30 -8.17 5.19
CA SER A 91 -6.08 -8.35 4.40
C SER A 91 -5.00 -9.12 5.14
N ALA A 92 -4.02 -9.62 4.40
CA ALA A 92 -2.79 -10.14 4.93
C ALA A 92 -1.79 -8.97 5.03
N VAL A 93 -1.08 -8.89 6.15
CA VAL A 93 -0.18 -7.78 6.43
C VAL A 93 1.16 -8.28 6.96
N LYS A 94 2.21 -7.53 6.72
CA LYS A 94 3.56 -7.80 7.21
C LYS A 94 4.06 -6.62 8.03
N LEU A 95 4.59 -6.90 9.21
CA LEU A 95 5.27 -5.88 10.02
C LEU A 95 6.66 -5.63 9.45
N LEU A 96 6.98 -4.38 9.16
CA LEU A 96 8.27 -3.96 8.61
C LEU A 96 9.23 -3.51 9.72
N ALA A 97 10.51 -3.32 9.35
CA ALA A 97 11.57 -2.94 10.29
C ALA A 97 11.37 -1.54 10.92
N ASP A 98 10.65 -0.65 10.23
CA ASP A 98 10.28 0.68 10.72
C ASP A 98 9.00 0.67 11.58
N HIS A 99 8.53 -0.52 11.99
CA HIS A 99 7.30 -0.74 12.76
C HIS A 99 6.01 -0.32 12.04
N THR A 100 6.07 -0.09 10.73
CA THR A 100 4.86 0.11 9.92
C THR A 100 4.35 -1.20 9.33
N TRP A 101 3.10 -1.17 8.86
CA TRP A 101 2.45 -2.32 8.27
C TRP A 101 2.34 -2.17 6.74
N MET A 102 2.59 -3.27 6.04
CA MET A 102 2.39 -3.38 4.59
C MET A 102 1.34 -4.46 4.32
N GLU A 103 0.39 -4.15 3.45
CA GLU A 103 -0.54 -5.12 2.87
C GLU A 103 0.17 -6.01 1.84
N LEU A 104 -0.12 -7.31 1.86
CA LEU A 104 0.47 -8.35 1.00
C LEU A 104 -0.43 -8.72 -0.17
#